data_AF-A0A371IQV1-F1
#
_entry.id   AF-A0A371IQV1-F1
#
_cell.length_a   1.000
_cell.length_b   1.000
_cell.length_c   1.000
_cell.angle_alpha   90.00
_cell.angle_beta   90.00
_cell.angle_gamma   90.00
#
_symmetry.space_group_name_H-M   'P 1'
#
loop_
_entity.id
_entity.type
_entity.pdbx_description
1 polymer ?
#
loop_
_entity_poly.entity_id
_entity_poly.type
_entity_poly.pdbx_seq_one_letter_code
_entity_poly.pdbx_strand_id
1 'polypeptide(L)' 'MEENLIYCDKCNENMKDGYELHNGLYHYCSDECLFSEIDKEEYLELYKEGFAFWTTFEE' A
#
# COMPACT_ATOMS: atom_id res chain seq x y z
N MET A 1 8.33 -9.75 20.50
CA MET A 1 7.50 -9.78 19.28
C MET A 1 8.12 -8.73 18.40
N GLU A 2 8.69 -9.12 17.26
CA GLU A 2 9.17 -8.15 16.28
C GLU A 2 7.93 -7.48 15.68
N GLU A 3 7.74 -6.20 15.99
CA GLU A 3 6.73 -5.39 15.32
C GLU A 3 7.17 -5.24 13.86
N ASN A 4 6.48 -5.91 12.93
CA ASN A 4 6.69 -5.70 11.50
C ASN A 4 6.12 -4.32 11.14
N LEU A 5 6.91 -3.29 11.41
CA LEU A 5 6.57 -1.91 11.09
C LEU A 5 6.64 -1.74 9.57
N ILE A 6 5.49 -1.52 8.94
CA ILE A 6 5.40 -1.15 7.53
C ILE A 6 5.51 0.38 7.44
N TYR A 7 6.13 0.86 6.35
CA TYR A 7 6.34 2.27 6.08
C TYR A 7 5.83 2.61 4.68
N CYS A 8 5.32 3.82 4.51
CA CYS A 8 4.92 4.33 3.21
C CYS A 8 6.14 4.48 2.31
N ASP A 9 6.10 3.90 1.12
CA ASP A 9 7.20 4.03 0.15
C ASP A 9 7.36 5.48 -0.33
N LYS A 10 6.27 6.27 -0.28
CA LYS A 10 6.26 7.67 -0.70
C LYS A 10 6.72 8.65 0.38
N CYS A 11 6.08 8.63 1.55
CA CYS A 11 6.33 9.60 2.62
C CYS A 11 7.25 9.09 3.74
N ASN A 12 7.60 7.79 3.73
CA ASN A 12 8.40 7.12 4.77
C ASN A 12 7.80 7.19 6.19
N GLU A 13 6.50 7.48 6.31
CA GLU A 13 5.81 7.43 7.60
C GLU A 13 5.43 5.99 7.94
N ASN A 14 5.51 5.67 9.24
CA ASN A 14 5.04 4.39 9.75
C ASN A 14 3.53 4.26 9.56
N MET A 15 3.09 3.08 9.16
CA MET A 15 1.69 2.79 8.86
C MET A 15 1.22 1.52 9.57
N LYS A 16 -0.01 1.61 10.06
CA LYS A 16 -0.77 0.52 10.66
C LYS A 16 -1.70 -0.13 9.65
N ASP A 17 -2.14 0.66 8.67
CA ASP A 17 -2.97 0.27 7.56
C ASP A 17 -2.63 1.11 6.33
N GLY A 18 -2.94 0.58 5.16
CA GLY A 18 -2.64 1.24 3.90
C GLY A 18 -2.85 0.32 2.70
N TYR A 19 -2.50 0.84 1.53
CA TYR A 19 -2.47 0.06 0.30
C TYR A 19 -1.25 -0.86 0.27
N GLU A 20 -1.49 -2.14 0.05
CA GLU A 20 -0.48 -3.14 -0.27
C GLU A 20 -0.57 -3.46 -1.77
N LEU A 21 0.56 -3.31 -2.48
CA LEU A 21 0.68 -3.57 -3.91
C LEU A 21 1.73 -4.65 -4.20
N HIS A 22 1.49 -5.45 -5.25
CA HIS A 22 2.36 -6.53 -5.71
C HIS A 22 2.72 -7.54 -4.60
N ASN A 23 1.73 -7.93 -3.77
CA ASN A 23 1.88 -8.87 -2.65
C ASN A 23 2.93 -8.41 -1.61
N GLY A 24 2.83 -7.17 -1.14
CA GLY A 24 3.72 -6.62 -0.12
C GLY A 24 5.02 -6.03 -0.66
N LEU A 25 5.13 -5.78 -1.96
CA LEU A 25 6.32 -5.13 -2.53
C LEU A 25 6.29 -3.61 -2.33
N TYR A 26 5.11 -3.00 -2.43
CA TYR A 26 4.92 -1.57 -2.25
C TYR A 26 3.79 -1.28 -1.26
N HIS A 27 3.99 -0.22 -0.46
CA HIS A 27 3.03 0.18 0.56
C HIS A 27 2.78 1.69 0.52
N TYR A 28 1.51 2.10 0.58
CA TYR A 28 1.13 3.52 0.56
C TYR A 28 0.08 3.85 1.62
N CYS A 29 0.29 4.93 2.36
CA CYS A 29 -0.56 5.29 3.51
C CYS A 29 -1.90 5.94 3.11
N SER A 30 -1.98 6.45 1.88
CA SER A 30 -3.11 7.25 1.43
C SER A 30 -3.23 7.20 -0.08
N ASP A 31 -4.42 7.53 -0.60
CA ASP A 31 -4.69 7.76 -2.01
C ASP A 31 -3.70 8.77 -2.63
N GLU A 32 -3.37 9.84 -1.90
CA GLU A 32 -2.43 10.86 -2.39
C GLU A 32 -1.02 10.29 -2.62
N CYS A 33 -0.57 9.38 -1.75
CA CYS A 33 0.74 8.74 -1.89
C CYS A 33 0.74 7.71 -3.01
N LEU A 34 -0.32 6.91 -3.10
CA LEU A 34 -0.50 5.92 -4.15
C LEU A 34 -0.63 6.57 -5.53
N PHE A 35 -1.55 7.54 -5.66
CA PHE A 35 -1.86 8.20 -6.92
C PHE A 35 -0.81 9.23 -7.37
N SER A 36 0.23 9.43 -6.57
CA SER A 36 1.43 10.13 -7.00
C SER A 36 2.36 9.24 -7.85
N GLU A 37 2.26 7.92 -7.75
CA GLU A 37 3.11 6.96 -8.45
C GLU A 37 2.37 6.25 -9.59
N ILE A 38 1.15 5.80 -9.32
CA ILE A 38 0.29 5.11 -10.28
C ILE A 38 -0.99 5.88 -10.50
N ASP A 39 -1.65 5.76 -11.64
CA ASP A 39 -2.99 6.34 -11.78
C ASP A 39 -4.09 5.39 -11.28
N LYS A 40 -5.33 5.90 -11.26
CA LYS A 40 -6.48 5.13 -10.77
C LYS A 40 -6.83 3.94 -11.67
N GLU A 41 -6.61 4.04 -12.97
CA GLU A 41 -6.87 2.94 -13.90
C GLU A 41 -5.88 1.81 -13.64
N GLU A 42 -4.60 2.12 -13.49
CA GLU A 42 -3.56 1.14 -13.13
C GLU A 42 -3.84 0.46 -11.78
N TYR A 43 -4.23 1.24 -10.76
CA TYR A 43 -4.66 0.67 -9.47
C TYR A 43 -5.85 -0.29 -9.63
N LEU A 44 -6.84 0.07 -10.45
CA LEU A 44 -8.02 -0.78 -10.67
C LEU A 44 -7.68 -2.07 -11.40
N GLU A 45 -6.70 -2.06 -12.30
CA GLU A 45 -6.18 -3.28 -12.93
C GLU A 45 -5.53 -4.19 -11.89
N LEU A 46 -4.60 -3.64 -11.08
CA LEU A 46 -3.96 -4.38 -10.00
C LEU A 46 -4.97 -4.92 -8.97
N TYR A 47 -6.00 -4.14 -8.62
CA TYR A 47 -7.06 -4.56 -7.71
C TYR A 47 -7.86 -5.73 -8.27
N LYS A 48 -8.22 -5.69 -9.57
CA LYS A 48 -8.94 -6.79 -10.23
C LYS A 48 -8.12 -8.07 -10.28
N GLU A 49 -6.81 -7.96 -10.45
CA GLU A 49 -5.89 -9.09 -10.44
C GLU A 49 -5.58 -9.60 -9.02
N GLY A 50 -6.00 -8.88 -7.98
CA GLY A 50 -5.73 -9.22 -6.58
C GLY A 50 -4.33 -8.83 -6.11
N PHE A 51 -3.63 -7.97 -6.86
CA PHE A 51 -2.30 -7.47 -6.52
C PHE A 51 -2.32 -6.13 -5.80
N ALA A 52 -3.46 -5.46 -5.67
CA ALA A 52 -3.57 -4.21 -4.92
C ALA A 52 -4.82 -4.22 -4.04
N PHE A 53 -4.69 -3.87 -2.76
CA PHE A 53 -5.82 -3.73 -1.85
C PHE A 53 -5.43 -2.90 -0.62
N TRP A 54 -6.42 -2.33 0.07
CA TRP A 54 -6.20 -1.72 1.38
C TRP A 54 -6.26 -2.80 2.46
N THR A 55 -5.26 -2.86 3.32
CA THR A 55 -5.19 -3.82 4.44
C THR A 55 -4.62 -3.16 5.69
N THR A 56 -4.82 -3.84 6.83
CA THR A 56 -4.19 -3.50 8.10
C THR A 56 -3.01 -4.45 8.31
N PHE A 57 -1.85 -3.90 8.64
CA PHE A 57 -0.60 -4.63 8.86
C PHE A 57 -0.38 -5.01 10.32
N GLU A 58 -1.18 -4.45 11.24
CA GLU A 58 -1.19 -4.86 12.65
C GLU A 58 -1.89 -6.22 12.83
N GLU A 59 -1.17 -7.17 13.46
CA GLU A 59 -1.75 -8.31 14.19
C GLU A 59 -1.74 -8.05 15.71
#